data_AF-A0A951FSK3-F1
#
_entry.id   AF-A0A951FSK3-F1
#
_cell.length_a   1.000
_cell.length_b   1.000
_cell.length_c   1.000
_cell.angle_alpha   90.00
_cell.angle_beta   90.00
_cell.angle_gamma   90.00
#
_symmetry.space_group_name_H-M   'P 1'
#
loop_
_entity.id
_entity.type
_entity.pdbx_description
1 polymer ?
#
loop_
_entity_poly.entity_id
_entity_poly.type
_entity_poly.pdbx_seq_one_letter_code
_entity_poly.pdbx_strand_id
1 'polypeptide(L)'
;MRDTPELERELLRRGVDQRVAGSERCARCRRTPLIGERIYIYDRGAILCELCRVLDHRPPVGSRTMHTPAFGHTMRITDQRAA
;
A
#
# COMPACT_ATOMS: atom_id res chain seq x y z
N MET A 1 -18.50 35.18 -9.91
CA MET A 1 -17.92 33.98 -10.55
C MET A 1 -16.99 33.37 -9.51
N ARG A 2 -17.35 32.23 -8.90
CA ARG A 2 -16.40 31.51 -8.03
C ARG A 2 -15.19 31.15 -8.88
N ASP A 3 -13.99 31.31 -8.34
CA ASP A 3 -12.77 30.84 -8.99
C ASP A 3 -12.83 29.30 -9.10
N THR A 4 -13.44 28.81 -10.18
CA THR A 4 -13.45 27.42 -10.64
C THR A 4 -12.10 26.72 -10.43
N PRO A 5 -10.93 27.34 -10.74
CA PRO A 5 -9.63 26.68 -10.52
C PRO A 5 -9.28 26.43 -9.05
N GLU A 6 -9.78 27.23 -8.10
CA GLU A 6 -9.49 27.03 -6.68
C GLU A 6 -10.28 25.83 -6.14
N LEU A 7 -11.57 25.74 -6.50
CA LEU A 7 -12.42 24.61 -6.15
C LEU A 7 -11.88 23.30 -6.76
N GLU A 8 -11.50 23.31 -8.04
CA GLU A 8 -10.92 22.14 -8.71
C GLU A 8 -9.61 21.67 -8.04
N ARG A 9 -8.74 22.62 -7.66
CA ARG A 9 -7.51 22.30 -6.93
C ARG A 9 -7.80 21.67 -5.57
N GLU A 10 -8.79 22.17 -4.84
CA GLU A 10 -9.13 21.64 -3.53
C GLU A 10 -9.75 20.23 -3.63
N LEU A 11 -10.61 20.01 -4.62
CA LEU A 11 -11.14 18.67 -4.91
C LEU A 11 -10.02 17.70 -5.32
N LEU A 12 -9.05 18.15 -6.12
CA LEU A 12 -7.90 17.35 -6.50
C LEU A 12 -7.04 16.99 -5.28
N ARG A 13 -6.70 17.95 -4.42
CA ARG A 13 -5.93 17.71 -3.18
C ARG A 13 -6.62 16.69 -2.31
N ARG A 14 -7.91 16.88 -2.03
CA ARG A 14 -8.71 15.94 -1.26
C ARG A 14 -8.69 14.53 -1.85
N GLY A 15 -8.82 14.41 -3.18
CA GLY A 15 -8.76 13.12 -3.86
C GLY A 15 -7.38 12.44 -3.77
N VAL A 16 -6.30 13.21 -3.88
CA VAL A 16 -4.93 12.71 -3.71
C VAL A 16 -4.68 12.27 -2.26
N ASP A 17 -5.08 13.09 -1.29
CA ASP A 17 -4.89 12.80 0.14
C ASP A 17 -5.63 11.52 0.56
N GLN A 18 -6.86 11.34 0.08
CA GLN A 18 -7.62 10.10 0.33
C GLN A 18 -6.90 8.86 -0.24
N ARG A 19 -6.32 8.96 -1.45
CA ARG A 19 -5.56 7.86 -2.06
C ARG A 19 -4.26 7.56 -1.29
N VAL A 20 -3.56 8.61 -0.85
CA VAL A 20 -2.33 8.46 -0.05
C VAL A 20 -2.63 7.86 1.32
N ALA A 21 -3.72 8.26 1.97
CA ALA A 21 -4.12 7.73 3.28
C ALA A 21 -4.42 6.22 3.26
N GLY A 22 -5.01 5.72 2.16
CA GLY A 22 -5.24 4.29 1.95
C GLY A 22 -4.04 3.50 1.39
N SER A 23 -2.94 4.18 1.05
CA SER A 23 -1.76 3.54 0.48
C SER A 23 -0.82 3.03 1.56
N GLU A 24 -0.51 1.74 1.48
CA GLU A 24 0.52 1.13 2.32
C GLU A 24 1.91 1.62 1.92
N ARG A 25 2.73 2.03 2.90
CA ARG A 25 4.08 2.57 2.65
C ARG A 25 5.09 1.88 3.54
N CYS A 26 6.28 1.64 2.99
CA CYS A 26 7.40 1.11 3.76
C CYS A 26 7.72 2.06 4.93
N ALA A 27 7.79 1.53 6.15
CA ALA A 27 8.11 2.30 7.35
C ALA A 27 9.51 2.92 7.31
N ARG A 28 10.44 2.31 6.55
CA ARG A 28 11.84 2.76 6.44
C ARG A 28 12.06 3.75 5.30
N CYS A 29 11.90 3.33 4.05
CA CYS A 29 12.20 4.17 2.88
C CYS A 29 11.00 4.99 2.38
N ARG A 30 9.82 4.84 2.99
CA ARG A 30 8.59 5.61 2.69
C ARG A 30 8.03 5.45 1.28
N ARG A 31 8.62 4.62 0.41
CA ARG A 31 8.02 4.28 -0.88
C ARG A 31 6.74 3.46 -0.69
N THR A 32 5.84 3.56 -1.64
CA THR A 32 4.72 2.62 -1.80
C THR A 32 5.28 1.34 -2.42
N PRO A 33 5.15 0.16 -1.78
CA PRO A 33 5.51 -1.12 -2.39
C PRO A 33 4.76 -1.32 -3.72
N LEU A 34 5.41 -1.98 -4.67
CA LEU A 34 4.80 -2.24 -5.97
C LEU A 34 3.76 -3.36 -5.85
N ILE A 35 2.73 -3.34 -6.70
CA ILE A 35 1.79 -4.45 -6.80
C ILE A 35 2.56 -5.71 -7.21
N GLY A 36 2.30 -6.84 -6.53
CA GLY A 36 3.06 -8.08 -6.71
C GLY A 36 4.33 -8.17 -5.88
N GLU A 37 4.81 -7.06 -5.29
CA GLU A 37 5.95 -7.11 -4.38
C GLU A 37 5.55 -7.78 -3.07
N ARG A 38 6.48 -8.51 -2.44
CA ARG A 38 6.27 -9.05 -1.11
C ARG A 38 6.59 -8.00 -0.04
N ILE A 39 5.62 -7.75 0.82
CA ILE A 39 5.76 -6.90 2.00
C ILE A 39 5.84 -7.75 3.26
N TYR A 40 6.52 -7.21 4.27
CA TYR A 40 6.80 -7.90 5.53
C TYR A 40 6.20 -7.10 6.67
N ILE A 41 5.39 -7.75 7.49
CA ILE A 41 4.62 -7.16 8.58
C ILE A 41 5.44 -7.30 9.87
N TYR A 42 5.54 -6.20 10.60
CA TYR A 42 6.17 -6.09 11.91
C TYR A 42 5.14 -5.61 12.94
N ASP A 43 5.57 -5.52 14.20
CA ASP A 43 4.72 -5.08 15.30
C ASP A 43 4.02 -3.75 15.01
N ARG A 44 2.80 -3.62 15.56
CA ARG A 44 1.94 -2.43 15.41
C ARG A 44 1.56 -2.12 13.95
N GLY A 45 1.62 -3.11 13.06
CA GLY A 45 1.21 -2.97 11.66
C GLY A 45 2.22 -2.24 10.78
N ALA A 46 3.45 -2.01 11.26
CA ALA A 46 4.52 -1.48 10.42
C ALA A 46 4.83 -2.47 9.30
N ILE A 47 5.03 -1.98 8.09
CA ILE A 47 5.43 -2.82 6.96
C ILE A 47 6.80 -2.40 6.43
N LEU A 48 7.61 -3.38 6.02
CA LEU A 48 8.83 -3.15 5.25
C LEU A 48 8.67 -3.74 3.86
N CYS A 49 9.18 -3.00 2.87
CA CYS A 49 9.30 -3.48 1.50
C CYS A 49 10.44 -4.51 1.38
N GLU A 50 10.48 -5.26 0.29
CA GLU A 50 11.45 -6.35 0.10
C GLU A 50 12.91 -5.87 0.20
N LEU A 51 13.17 -4.67 -0.33
CA LEU A 51 14.49 -4.04 -0.27
C LEU A 51 14.91 -3.67 1.17
N CYS A 52 13.96 -3.19 1.98
CA CYS A 52 14.25 -2.78 3.36
C CYS A 52 14.27 -3.97 4.33
N ARG A 53 13.53 -5.05 4.02
CA ARG A 53 13.51 -6.28 4.81
C ARG A 53 14.89 -6.91 4.91
N VAL A 54 15.66 -6.94 3.81
CA VAL A 54 17.02 -7.51 3.76
C VAL A 54 17.97 -6.80 4.74
N LEU A 55 17.67 -5.55 5.08
CA LEU A 55 18.49 -4.71 5.95
C LEU A 55 17.98 -4.69 7.42
N ASP A 56 16.96 -5.48 7.76
CA ASP A 56 16.49 -5.67 9.14
C ASP A 56 16.79 -7.11 9.56
N HIS A 57 17.45 -7.31 10.70
CA HIS A 57 17.77 -8.67 11.17
C HIS A 57 16.63 -9.33 11.93
N ARG A 58 15.62 -8.56 12.34
CA ARG A 58 14.48 -9.09 13.09
C ARG A 58 13.56 -9.86 12.15
N PRO A 59 13.08 -11.05 12.57
CA PRO A 59 12.09 -11.78 11.80
C PRO A 59 10.77 -11.00 11.76
N PRO A 60 10.07 -10.99 10.61
CA PRO A 60 8.77 -10.38 10.51
C PRO A 60 7.72 -11.28 11.19
N VAL A 61 6.63 -10.67 11.63
CA VAL A 61 5.45 -11.38 12.17
C VAL A 61 4.72 -12.13 11.05
N GLY A 62 4.81 -11.63 9.82
CA GLY A 62 4.27 -12.29 8.64
C GLY A 62 4.69 -11.61 7.35
N SER A 63 4.27 -12.16 6.22
CA SER A 63 4.47 -11.55 4.91
C SER A 63 3.27 -11.77 4.01
N ARG A 64 3.02 -10.85 3.09
CA ARG A 64 2.03 -11.02 2.03
C ARG A 64 2.44 -10.29 0.76
N THR A 65 1.80 -10.63 -0.34
CA THR A 65 1.93 -9.90 -1.59
C THR A 65 1.13 -8.60 -1.52
N MET A 66 1.71 -7.53 -2.05
CA MET A 66 1.04 -6.25 -2.23
C MET A 66 0.02 -6.38 -3.35
N HIS A 67 -1.23 -6.01 -3.06
CA HIS A 67 -2.32 -6.09 -4.02
C HIS A 67 -2.83 -4.70 -4.39
N THR A 68 -3.53 -4.60 -5.52
CA THR A 68 -4.20 -3.36 -5.90
C THR A 68 -5.30 -3.04 -4.89
N PRO A 69 -5.69 -1.76 -4.73
CA PRO A 69 -6.80 -1.39 -3.84
C PRO A 69 -8.15 -2.05 -4.22
N ALA A 70 -8.30 -2.52 -5.46
CA ALA A 70 -9.50 -3.22 -5.93
C ALA A 70 -9.46 -4.75 -5.70
N PHE A 71 -8.39 -5.27 -5.10
CA PHE A 71 -8.26 -6.71 -4.86
C PHE A 71 -9.38 -7.25 -3.98
N GLY A 72 -10.04 -8.31 -4.42
CA GLY A 72 -11.21 -8.89 -3.76
C GLY A 72 -12.53 -8.14 -3.98
N HIS A 73 -12.53 -6.98 -4.66
CA HIS A 73 -13.76 -6.22 -4.95
C HIS A 73 -14.39 -6.56 -6.30
N THR A 74 -13.61 -7.02 -7.27
CA THR A 74 -14.12 -7.29 -8.64
C THR A 74 -14.19 -8.79 -8.94
N MET A 75 -13.23 -9.58 -8.45
CA MET A 75 -13.17 -11.04 -8.68
C MET A 75 -12.55 -11.73 -7.46
N ARG A 76 -13.06 -12.91 -7.11
CA ARG A 76 -12.54 -13.75 -6.02
C ARG A 76 -11.84 -14.98 -6.61
N ILE A 77 -10.53 -15.11 -6.35
CA ILE A 77 -9.78 -16.31 -6.71
C ILE A 77 -10.11 -17.39 -5.67
N THR A 78 -10.67 -18.52 -6.10
CA THR A 78 -11.04 -19.66 -5.24
C THR A 78 -10.01 -20.78 -5.26
N ASP A 79 -8.96 -20.67 -6.07
CA ASP A 79 -7.95 -21.72 -6.18
C ASP A 79 -7.00 -21.68 -4.97
N GLN A 80 -6.93 -22.80 -4.24
CA GLN A 80 -6.09 -23.02 -3.06
C GLN A 80 -5.01 -24.08 -3.31
N ARG A 81 -4.49 -24.20 -4.54
CA ARG A 81 -3.39 -25.16 -4.77
C ARG A 81 -2.09 -24.59 -4.19
N ALA A 82 -1.65 -25.19 -3.08
CA ALA A 82 -0.31 -25.00 -2.54
C ALA A 82 0.71 -25.52 -3.57
N ALA A 83 1.65 -24.66 -3.95
CA ALA A 83 2.81 -25.02 -4.76
C ALA A 83 3.89 -25.69 -3.91
#